data_AF-A0A7Y9LVD5-F1
#
_entry.id   AF-A0A7Y9LVD5-F1
#
_cell.length_a   1.000
_cell.length_b   1.000
_cell.length_c   1.000
_cell.angle_alpha   90.00
_cell.angle_beta   90.00
_cell.angle_gamma   90.00
#
_symmetry.space_group_name_H-M   'P 1'
#
loop_
_entity.id
_entity.type
_entity.pdbx_description
1 polymer ?
#
loop_
_entity_poly.entity_id
_entity_poly.type
_entity_poly.pdbx_seq_one_letter_code
_entity_poly.pdbx_strand_id
1 'polypeptide(L)'
;MDGEKVIAKFASQHTGVTVGPYSTSTGFIAVYIRCVGKGKIDIEIPGSAGYALECSPNDSDQGIRNTSQIQTPKSFTVKVQSTNLWSIAITEIEKPKIDINSTPSTSAPSA
;
A
#
# COMPACT_ATOMS: atom_id res chain seq x y z
N MET A 1 -5.50 12.55 0.08
CA MET A 1 -6.12 11.49 0.91
C MET A 1 -7.58 11.87 1.14
N ASP A 2 -8.28 12.26 0.08
CA ASP A 2 -9.63 12.83 0.22
C ASP A 2 -10.63 11.70 0.34
N GLY A 3 -11.23 11.58 1.53
CA GLY A 3 -12.29 10.61 1.84
C GLY A 3 -11.83 9.30 2.49
N GLU A 4 -10.53 9.05 2.66
CA GLU A 4 -10.03 7.84 3.33
C GLU A 4 -9.79 8.08 4.82
N LYS A 5 -10.14 7.10 5.67
CA LYS A 5 -9.91 7.21 7.11
C LYS A 5 -8.48 6.78 7.44
N VAL A 6 -7.67 7.70 7.96
CA VAL A 6 -6.30 7.37 8.37
C VAL A 6 -6.32 6.41 9.56
N ILE A 7 -5.65 5.27 9.41
CA ILE A 7 -5.43 4.28 10.48
C ILE A 7 -4.13 4.61 11.21
N ALA A 8 -3.05 4.83 10.45
CA ALA A 8 -1.73 5.11 11.01
C ALA A 8 -0.86 5.90 10.04
N LYS A 9 0.12 6.64 10.57
CA LYS A 9 1.09 7.41 9.80
C LYS A 9 2.44 7.39 10.50
N PHE A 10 3.50 7.03 9.76
CA PHE A 10 4.88 7.08 10.22
C PHE A 10 5.68 7.91 9.23
N ALA A 11 6.23 9.02 9.70
CA ALA A 11 7.10 9.87 8.90
C ALA A 11 8.56 9.60 9.26
N SER A 12 9.42 9.71 8.25
CA SER A 12 10.88 9.83 8.38
C SER A 12 11.54 8.76 9.26
N GLN A 13 11.29 7.49 8.96
CA GLN A 13 11.90 6.35 9.65
C GLN A 13 13.16 5.88 8.92
N HIS A 14 14.18 5.48 9.66
CA HIS A 14 15.46 4.98 9.13
C HIS A 14 15.71 3.50 9.43
N THR A 15 14.79 2.85 10.15
CA THR A 15 14.93 1.47 10.60
C THR A 15 13.66 0.68 10.29
N GLY A 16 13.79 -0.64 10.29
CA GLY A 16 12.61 -1.51 10.25
C GLY A 16 11.76 -1.35 11.50
N VAL A 17 10.43 -1.38 11.34
CA VAL A 17 9.47 -1.25 12.43
C VAL A 17 8.33 -2.24 12.24
N THR A 18 7.80 -2.75 13.35
CA THR A 18 6.52 -3.47 13.36
C THR A 18 5.50 -2.62 14.09
N VAL A 19 4.34 -2.39 13.46
CA VAL A 19 3.30 -1.49 13.97
C VAL A 19 1.94 -2.18 13.97
N GLY A 20 1.08 -1.78 14.91
CA GLY A 20 -0.23 -2.41 15.17
C GLY A 20 -0.24 -3.22 16.47
N PRO A 21 -1.28 -4.06 16.68
CA PRO A 21 -2.34 -4.39 15.71
C PRO A 21 -3.31 -3.22 15.47
N TYR A 22 -3.76 -3.12 14.23
CA TYR A 22 -4.85 -2.24 13.81
C TYR A 22 -6.06 -3.07 13.42
N SER A 23 -7.23 -2.43 13.31
CA SER A 23 -8.44 -3.07 12.81
C SER A 23 -9.08 -2.22 11.72
N THR A 24 -9.68 -2.90 10.74
CA THR A 24 -10.47 -2.29 9.66
C THR A 24 -11.92 -2.78 9.72
N SER A 25 -12.86 -1.87 9.59
CA SER A 25 -14.30 -2.16 9.45
C SER A 25 -14.63 -2.68 8.05
N THR A 26 -13.98 -2.15 7.02
CA THR A 26 -14.25 -2.54 5.61
C THR A 26 -13.53 -3.83 5.22
N GLY A 27 -12.38 -4.13 5.83
CA GLY A 27 -11.49 -5.21 5.40
C GLY A 27 -10.57 -4.81 4.25
N PHE A 28 -10.51 -3.52 3.89
CA PHE A 28 -9.68 -3.01 2.81
C PHE A 28 -8.88 -1.80 3.29
N ILE A 29 -7.58 -1.81 2.98
CA ILE A 29 -6.67 -0.72 3.32
C ILE A 29 -5.92 -0.23 2.09
N ALA A 30 -5.56 1.04 2.09
CA ALA A 30 -4.54 1.59 1.21
C ALA A 30 -3.29 1.93 2.03
N VAL A 31 -2.14 1.60 1.47
CA VAL A 31 -0.84 1.79 2.07
C VAL A 31 -0.04 2.67 1.12
N TYR A 32 0.24 3.88 1.59
CA TYR A 32 1.05 4.88 0.90
C TYR A 32 2.47 4.80 1.43
N ILE A 33 3.44 4.57 0.57
CA ILE A 33 4.84 4.42 0.96
C ILE A 33 5.70 5.33 0.10
N ARG A 34 6.55 6.11 0.76
CA ARG A 34 7.65 6.81 0.12
C ARG A 34 8.95 6.28 0.71
N CYS A 35 9.85 5.81 -0.14
CA CYS A 35 11.20 5.41 0.24
C CYS A 35 12.22 6.21 -0.59
N VAL A 36 13.16 6.86 0.09
CA VAL A 36 14.17 7.71 -0.53
C VAL A 36 15.55 7.06 -0.38
N GLY A 37 16.27 6.91 -1.48
CA GLY A 37 17.63 6.36 -1.50
C GLY A 37 17.79 5.23 -2.51
N LYS A 38 18.78 4.36 -2.27
CA LYS A 38 19.08 3.19 -3.09
C LYS A 38 18.76 1.92 -2.31
N GLY A 39 18.15 0.94 -2.96
CA GLY A 39 17.81 -0.34 -2.35
C GLY A 39 16.30 -0.57 -2.32
N LYS A 40 15.83 -1.36 -1.35
CA LYS A 40 14.44 -1.80 -1.27
C LYS A 40 13.84 -1.55 0.11
N ILE A 41 12.52 -1.50 0.13
CA ILE A 41 11.68 -1.50 1.32
C ILE A 41 10.72 -2.69 1.23
N ASP A 42 10.69 -3.49 2.28
CA ASP A 42 9.87 -4.69 2.36
C ASP A 42 8.66 -4.45 3.28
N ILE A 43 7.50 -4.53 2.64
CA ILE A 43 6.09 -4.51 3.03
C ILE A 43 5.50 -5.81 3.56
N GLU A 44 5.52 -6.17 4.85
CA GLU A 44 4.80 -7.37 5.30
C GLU A 44 3.52 -7.01 6.07
N ILE A 45 2.39 -7.57 5.62
CA ILE A 45 1.08 -7.44 6.26
C ILE A 45 0.54 -8.86 6.50
N PRO A 46 0.71 -9.44 7.70
CA PRO A 46 0.24 -10.80 7.98
C PRO A 46 -1.26 -10.96 7.71
N GLY A 47 -1.63 -12.00 6.98
CA GLY A 47 -3.02 -12.20 6.52
C GLY A 47 -3.37 -11.49 5.20
N SER A 48 -2.41 -10.81 4.58
CA SER A 48 -2.49 -10.24 3.22
C SER A 48 -1.20 -10.57 2.44
N ALA A 49 -1.19 -10.28 1.14
CA ALA A 49 0.04 -10.29 0.35
C ALA A 49 0.96 -9.14 0.81
N GLY A 50 2.18 -9.49 1.22
CA GLY A 50 3.27 -8.52 1.36
C GLY A 50 3.84 -8.13 -0.01
N TYR A 51 4.65 -7.07 -0.05
CA TYR A 51 5.27 -6.59 -1.28
C TYR A 51 6.56 -5.83 -1.00
N ALA A 52 7.48 -5.86 -1.97
CA ALA A 52 8.72 -5.10 -1.91
C ALA A 52 8.67 -3.96 -2.94
N LEU A 53 9.25 -2.82 -2.60
CA LEU A 53 9.36 -1.68 -3.50
C LEU A 53 10.83 -1.24 -3.58
N GLU A 54 11.27 -0.85 -4.78
CA GLU A 54 12.56 -0.16 -4.94
C GLU A 54 12.42 1.29 -4.48
N CYS A 55 13.40 1.75 -3.70
CA CYS A 55 13.45 3.12 -3.24
C CYS A 55 13.84 4.05 -4.40
N SER A 56 13.24 5.23 -4.42
CA SER A 56 13.55 6.25 -5.42
C SER A 56 14.67 7.16 -4.91
N PRO A 57 15.70 7.47 -5.71
CA PRO A 57 16.67 8.49 -5.33
C PRO A 57 16.08 9.92 -5.38
N ASN A 58 14.88 10.08 -5.96
CA ASN A 58 14.22 11.37 -6.08
C ASN A 58 13.41 11.68 -4.82
N ASP A 59 13.81 12.70 -4.06
CA ASP A 59 13.07 13.16 -2.89
C ASP A 59 11.71 13.79 -3.24
N SER A 60 11.50 14.23 -4.48
CA SER A 60 10.19 14.73 -4.91
C SER A 60 9.19 13.63 -5.28
N ASP A 61 9.57 12.35 -5.17
CA ASP A 61 8.67 11.23 -5.46
C ASP A 61 7.48 11.23 -4.50
N GLN A 62 6.27 11.14 -5.05
CA GLN A 62 5.04 11.15 -4.25
C GLN A 62 4.80 9.82 -3.52
N GLY A 63 5.63 8.81 -3.77
CA GLY A 63 5.50 7.46 -3.25
C GLY A 63 4.52 6.62 -4.05
N ILE A 64 4.30 5.40 -3.57
CA ILE A 64 3.46 4.40 -4.20
C ILE A 64 2.26 4.15 -3.29
N ARG A 65 1.09 3.99 -3.90
CA ARG A 65 -0.14 3.56 -3.23
C ARG A 65 -0.44 2.12 -3.60
N ASN A 66 -0.41 1.23 -2.62
CA ASN A 66 -0.88 -0.15 -2.79
C ASN A 66 -2.13 -0.39 -1.96
N THR A 67 -3.06 -1.18 -2.51
CA THR A 67 -4.28 -1.58 -1.80
C THR A 67 -4.20 -3.03 -1.41
N SER A 68 -4.65 -3.35 -0.20
CA SER A 68 -4.63 -4.71 0.33
C SER A 68 -5.96 -5.07 0.95
N GLN A 69 -6.39 -6.32 0.74
CA GLN A 69 -7.55 -6.88 1.42
C GLN A 69 -7.07 -7.64 2.66
N ILE A 70 -7.63 -7.29 3.81
CA ILE A 70 -7.35 -7.95 5.08
C ILE A 70 -8.38 -9.04 5.30
N GLN A 71 -7.92 -10.29 5.38
CA GLN A 71 -8.78 -11.43 5.67
C GLN A 71 -9.25 -11.43 7.12
N THR A 72 -10.27 -12.22 7.45
CA THR A 72 -10.78 -12.34 8.81
C THR A 72 -9.78 -13.07 9.73
N PRO A 73 -9.51 -12.59 10.96
CA PRO A 73 -10.08 -11.39 11.59
C PRO A 73 -9.56 -10.12 10.93
N LYS A 74 -10.41 -9.10 10.77
CA LYS A 74 -10.10 -7.80 10.13
C LYS A 74 -9.11 -6.94 10.94
N SER A 75 -8.10 -7.57 11.51
CA SER A 75 -7.03 -7.00 12.29
C SER A 75 -5.70 -7.37 11.65
N PHE A 76 -4.77 -6.43 11.62
CA PHE A 76 -3.49 -6.62 10.93
C PHE A 76 -2.37 -5.87 11.64
N THR A 77 -1.15 -6.34 11.44
CA THR A 77 0.08 -5.61 11.75
C THR A 77 0.78 -5.26 10.44
N VAL A 78 1.64 -4.25 10.47
CA VAL A 78 2.49 -3.93 9.33
C VAL A 78 3.93 -3.99 9.79
N LYS A 79 4.73 -4.81 9.14
CA LYS A 79 6.18 -4.85 9.34
C LYS A 79 6.83 -4.23 8.13
N VAL A 80 7.62 -3.19 8.39
CA VAL A 80 8.45 -2.54 7.39
C VAL A 80 9.88 -2.92 7.67
N GLN A 81 10.61 -3.39 6.66
CA GLN A 81 12.05 -3.62 6.74
C GLN A 81 12.76 -2.74 5.70
N SER A 82 13.58 -1.82 6.17
CA SER A 82 14.45 -1.01 5.33
C SER A 82 15.57 -0.40 6.17
N THR A 83 16.68 -0.09 5.50
CA THR A 83 17.80 0.72 6.02
C THR A 83 17.81 2.14 5.43
N ASN A 84 16.88 2.43 4.51
CA ASN A 84 16.73 3.74 3.87
C ASN A 84 15.77 4.64 4.65
N LEU A 85 15.72 5.93 4.29
CA LEU A 85 14.70 6.83 4.81
C LEU A 85 13.35 6.53 4.16
N TRP A 86 12.33 6.27 4.97
CA TRP A 86 11.01 5.96 4.46
C TRP A 86 9.90 6.63 5.29
N SER A 87 8.72 6.71 4.68
CA SER A 87 7.48 7.15 5.32
C SER A 87 6.33 6.28 4.83
N ILE A 88 5.43 5.91 5.74
CA ILE A 88 4.23 5.13 5.42
C ILE A 88 2.99 5.82 5.98
N ALA A 89 1.89 5.77 5.24
CA ALA A 89 0.57 6.06 5.76
C ALA A 89 -0.37 4.92 5.39
N ILE A 90 -1.15 4.47 6.36
CA ILE A 90 -2.11 3.39 6.21
C ILE A 90 -3.48 4.02 6.39
N THR A 91 -4.35 3.84 5.41
CA THR A 91 -5.72 4.34 5.41
C THR A 91 -6.70 3.20 5.18
N GLU A 92 -7.90 3.34 5.75
CA GLU A 92 -9.04 2.49 5.48
C GLU A 92 -9.75 3.01 4.25
N ILE A 93 -10.06 2.08 3.33
CA ILE A 93 -10.76 2.36 2.09
C ILE A 93 -12.00 1.48 1.99
N GLU A 94 -12.98 1.91 1.19
CA GLU A 94 -14.06 1.02 0.77
C GLU A 94 -13.53 -0.05 -0.19
N LYS A 95 -14.31 -1.12 -0.38
CA LYS A 95 -13.98 -2.17 -1.37
C LYS A 95 -13.69 -1.50 -2.71
N PRO A 96 -12.49 -1.68 -3.30
CA PRO A 96 -12.18 -1.05 -4.57
C PRO A 96 -13.22 -1.50 -5.61
N LYS A 97 -13.87 -0.54 -6.26
CA LYS A 97 -14.73 -0.81 -7.41
C LYS A 97 -13.84 -1.34 -8.52
N ILE A 98 -13.91 -2.65 -8.79
CA ILE A 98 -13.31 -3.21 -9.99
C ILE A 98 -14.22 -2.76 -11.13
N ASP A 99 -13.80 -1.74 -11.88
CA ASP A 99 -14.47 -1.34 -13.10
C ASP A 99 -14.23 -2.43 -14.15
N ILE A 100 -15.11 -3.43 -14.19
CA ILE A 100 -15.10 -4.53 -15.17
C ILE A 100 -15.56 -4.07 -16.57
N ASN A 101 -15.69 -2.77 -16.82
CA ASN A 101 -16.22 -2.25 -18.08
C ASN A 101 -15.17 -1.96 -19.16
N SER A 102 -13.93 -2.45 -18.98
CA SER A 102 -12.97 -2.54 -20.08
C SER A 102 -13.33 -3.71 -20.99
N THR A 103 -14.38 -3.53 -21.79
CA THR A 103 -14.67 -4.39 -22.94
C THR A 103 -13.40 -4.50 -23.79
N PRO A 104 -12.90 -5.70 -24.14
CA PRO A 104 -11.90 -5.79 -25.19
C PRO A 104 -12.56 -5.29 -26.48
N SER A 105 -12.10 -4.15 -27.01
CA SER A 105 -12.44 -3.72 -28.36
C SER A 105 -11.87 -4.75 -29.34
N THR A 106 -12.64 -5.79 -29.63
CA THR A 106 -12.40 -6.69 -30.76
C THR A 106 -12.68 -5.90 -32.03
N SER A 107 -11.64 -5.27 -32.58
CA SER A 107 -11.66 -4.82 -33.97
C SER A 107 -11.78 -6.04 -34.87
N ALA A 108 -12.99 -6.33 -35.36
CA ALA A 108 -13.19 -7.28 -36.45
C ALA A 108 -12.49 -6.73 -37.71
N PRO A 109 -11.61 -7.49 -38.37
CA PRO A 109 -11.17 -7.11 -39.71
C PRO A 109 -12.38 -7.24 -40.65
N SER A 110 -12.71 -6.13 -41.31
CA SER A 110 -13.61 -6.13 -42.46
C SER A 110 -12.85 -6.59 -43.70
N ALA A 111 -13.57 -7.37 -44.52
CA ALA A 111 -13.27 -7.84 -45.88
C ALA A 111 -12.37 -9.08 -46.02
#